data_AF-A0A1Y1L0X5-F1
#
_entry.id   AF-A0A1Y1L0X5-F1
#
_cell.length_a   1.000
_cell.length_b   1.000
_cell.length_c   1.000
_cell.angle_alpha   90.00
_cell.angle_beta   90.00
_cell.angle_gamma   90.00
#
_symmetry.space_group_name_H-M   'P 1'
#
loop_
_entity.id
_entity.type
_entity.pdbx_description
1 polymer ?
#
loop_
_entity_poly.entity_id
_entity_poly.type
_entity_poly.pdbx_seq_one_letter_code
_entity_poly.pdbx_strand_id
1 'polypeptide(L)'
;QILETHGIVHQSTGECYKGTVVAISHDNLGGNQLYGLVESFSANHYCRVCLSDKVTAQKMTVQNDNLLRTTESYEKHCNELAQLNNSPHVYGVKFKSALCDLQYFKFCDNPTADTM
;
A
#
# COMPACT_ATOMS: atom_id res chain seq x y z
N GLN A 1 6.60 19.09 -14.43
CA GLN A 1 5.29 18.40 -14.36
C GLN A 1 5.55 16.97 -13.93
N ILE A 2 4.84 16.46 -12.93
CA ILE A 2 5.00 15.07 -12.47
C ILE A 2 4.00 14.23 -13.26
N LEU A 3 4.48 13.46 -14.25
CA LEU A 3 3.68 12.58 -15.10
C LEU A 3 4.41 11.25 -15.25
N GLU A 4 3.69 10.14 -15.20
CA GLU A 4 4.23 8.81 -15.52
C GLU A 4 4.86 8.78 -16.93
N THR A 5 5.86 7.92 -17.09
CA THR A 5 6.58 7.76 -18.37
C THR A 5 5.73 7.07 -19.43
N HIS A 6 4.89 6.13 -18.98
CA HIS A 6 3.93 5.37 -19.78
C HIS A 6 2.52 5.94 -19.58
N GLY A 7 1.75 6.03 -20.67
CA GLY A 7 0.40 6.58 -20.68
C GLY A 7 -0.62 5.60 -21.26
N ILE A 8 -1.88 6.04 -21.31
CA ILE A 8 -2.98 5.28 -21.89
C ILE A 8 -3.17 5.74 -23.33
N VAL A 9 -3.13 4.80 -24.28
CA VAL A 9 -3.39 5.08 -25.70
C VAL A 9 -4.89 5.02 -25.94
N HIS A 10 -5.45 6.11 -26.45
CA HIS A 10 -6.86 6.19 -26.78
C HIS A 10 -7.13 5.55 -28.13
N GLN A 11 -8.00 4.55 -28.14
CA GLN A 11 -8.14 3.64 -29.27
C GLN A 11 -8.64 4.31 -30.56
N SER A 12 -9.46 5.36 -30.47
CA SER A 12 -10.03 6.00 -31.66
C SER A 12 -9.21 7.17 -32.21
N THR A 13 -8.37 7.81 -31.38
CA THR A 13 -7.51 8.94 -31.83
C THR A 13 -6.05 8.54 -32.00
N GLY A 14 -5.61 7.43 -31.38
CA GLY A 14 -4.21 7.03 -31.31
C GLY A 14 -3.35 7.90 -30.37
N GLU A 15 -3.95 8.89 -29.71
CA GLU A 15 -3.26 9.78 -28.79
C GLU A 15 -2.89 9.07 -27.49
N CYS A 16 -1.73 9.41 -26.92
CA CYS A 16 -1.26 8.87 -25.65
C CYS A 16 -1.44 9.91 -24.54
N TYR A 17 -2.27 9.60 -23.56
CA TYR A 17 -2.50 10.43 -22.39
C TYR A 17 -1.64 9.96 -21.22
N LYS A 18 -0.79 10.86 -20.72
CA LYS A 18 0.05 10.63 -19.54
C LYS A 18 -0.58 11.31 -18.33
N GLY A 19 -0.56 10.63 -17.20
CA GLY A 19 -1.10 11.12 -15.93
C GLY A 19 -0.38 10.47 -14.77
N THR A 20 -0.60 11.00 -13.58
CA THR A 20 -0.08 10.41 -12.34
C THR A 20 -1.24 10.25 -11.37
N VAL A 21 -1.29 9.10 -10.70
CA VAL A 21 -2.23 8.89 -9.60
C VAL A 21 -1.76 9.72 -8.40
N VAL A 22 -2.60 10.62 -7.91
CA VAL A 22 -2.28 11.46 -6.75
C VAL A 22 -2.84 10.84 -5.47
N ALA A 23 -4.08 10.37 -5.53
CA ALA A 23 -4.80 9.78 -4.41
C ALA A 23 -5.76 8.71 -4.91
N ILE A 24 -6.08 7.75 -4.04
CA ILE A 24 -7.09 6.72 -4.30
C ILE A 24 -8.00 6.72 -3.09
N SER A 25 -9.30 6.93 -3.31
CA SER A 25 -10.29 6.82 -2.24
C SER A 25 -10.66 5.35 -2.03
N HIS A 26 -10.75 4.93 -0.78
CA HIS A 26 -11.10 3.56 -0.42
C HIS A 26 -11.62 3.49 1.02
N ASP A 27 -12.47 2.51 1.31
CA ASP A 27 -12.79 2.16 2.69
C ASP A 27 -11.61 1.43 3.36
N ASN A 28 -11.81 0.99 4.61
CA ASN A 28 -10.77 0.31 5.37
C ASN A 28 -10.28 -1.00 4.72
N LEU A 29 -11.19 -1.91 4.35
CA LEU A 29 -10.83 -3.22 3.79
C LEU A 29 -10.37 -3.09 2.34
N GLY A 30 -11.05 -2.26 1.55
CA GLY A 30 -10.69 -1.92 0.18
C GLY A 30 -9.29 -1.33 0.08
N GLY A 31 -8.91 -0.44 1.00
CA GLY A 31 -7.55 0.11 1.05
C GLY A 31 -6.50 -0.96 1.34
N ASN A 32 -6.76 -1.88 2.28
CA ASN A 32 -5.85 -3.00 2.52
C ASN A 32 -5.72 -3.89 1.28
N GLN A 33 -6.85 -4.24 0.64
CA GLN A 33 -6.85 -5.06 -0.58
C GLN A 33 -6.07 -4.40 -1.73
N LEU A 34 -6.31 -3.11 -2.00
CA LEU A 34 -5.67 -2.37 -3.09
C LEU A 34 -4.14 -2.35 -2.96
N TYR A 35 -3.62 -2.26 -1.73
CA TYR A 35 -2.18 -2.20 -1.48
C TYR A 35 -1.55 -3.56 -1.13
N GLY A 36 -2.31 -4.64 -1.30
CA GLY A 36 -1.83 -6.01 -1.09
C GLY A 36 -1.59 -6.37 0.38
N LEU A 37 -2.35 -5.74 1.29
CA LEU A 37 -2.31 -5.99 2.72
C LEU A 37 -3.47 -6.90 3.16
N VAL A 38 -3.31 -7.55 4.32
CA VAL A 38 -4.33 -8.41 4.94
C VAL A 38 -5.61 -7.61 5.25
N GLU A 39 -6.75 -8.13 4.81
CA GLU A 39 -8.08 -7.57 5.08
C GLU A 39 -8.70 -8.22 6.33
N SER A 40 -7.93 -8.28 7.42
CA SER A 40 -8.34 -8.93 8.66
C SER A 40 -7.88 -8.15 9.88
N PHE A 41 -8.84 -7.65 10.66
CA PHE A 41 -8.60 -7.03 11.97
C PHE A 41 -8.06 -8.01 13.02
N SER A 42 -8.12 -9.31 12.72
CA SER A 42 -7.58 -10.35 13.60
C SER A 42 -6.13 -10.70 13.32
N ALA A 43 -5.57 -10.28 12.16
CA ALA A 43 -4.18 -10.52 11.80
C ALA A 43 -3.22 -9.83 12.78
N ASN A 44 -2.01 -10.37 12.94
CA ASN A 44 -1.04 -9.78 13.87
C ASN A 44 -0.54 -8.40 13.42
N HIS A 45 -0.46 -8.15 12.11
CA HIS A 45 -0.07 -6.85 11.55
C HIS A 45 -1.15 -6.41 10.56
N TYR A 46 -2.25 -5.87 11.06
CA TYR A 46 -3.43 -5.49 10.26
C TYR A 46 -3.43 -4.03 9.81
N CYS A 47 -2.57 -3.19 10.38
CA CYS A 47 -2.58 -1.76 10.11
C CYS A 47 -1.92 -1.45 8.77
N ARG A 48 -2.59 -0.65 7.94
CA ARG A 48 -2.02 -0.13 6.69
C ARG A 48 -0.94 0.92 6.93
N VAL A 49 -1.08 1.70 7.99
CA VAL A 49 -0.24 2.90 8.27
C VAL A 49 1.05 2.53 9.00
N CYS A 50 1.03 1.52 9.88
CA CYS A 50 2.18 1.16 10.71
C CYS A 50 2.42 -0.35 10.77
N LEU A 51 3.60 -0.73 11.25
CA LEU A 51 4.09 -2.09 11.44
C LEU A 51 3.85 -2.63 12.85
N SER A 52 3.04 -1.94 13.66
CA SER A 52 2.74 -2.36 15.03
C SER A 52 2.00 -3.70 15.03
N ASP A 53 2.38 -4.58 15.96
CA ASP A 53 1.65 -5.82 16.19
C ASP A 53 0.29 -5.54 16.83
N LYS A 54 -0.62 -6.51 16.75
CA LYS A 54 -2.00 -6.36 17.19
C LYS A 54 -2.13 -5.98 18.66
N VAL A 55 -1.29 -6.55 19.53
CA VAL A 55 -1.36 -6.31 20.98
C VAL A 55 -0.94 -4.89 21.30
N THR A 56 0.12 -4.41 20.63
CA THR A 56 0.60 -3.03 20.77
C THR A 56 -0.39 -2.04 20.16
N ALA A 57 -0.82 -2.26 18.91
CA ALA A 57 -1.74 -1.38 18.19
C ALA A 57 -3.06 -1.14 18.95
N GLN A 58 -3.59 -2.16 19.64
CA GLN A 58 -4.83 -2.05 20.45
C GLN A 58 -4.68 -1.17 21.70
N LYS A 59 -3.45 -0.84 22.11
CA LYS A 59 -3.15 0.01 23.27
C LYS A 59 -2.59 1.37 22.86
N MET A 60 -2.25 1.55 21.58
CA MET A 60 -1.73 2.81 21.07
C MET A 60 -2.84 3.85 20.98
N THR A 61 -2.63 4.98 21.66
CA THR A 61 -3.49 6.17 21.56
C THR A 61 -2.82 7.30 20.78
N VAL A 62 -1.53 7.16 20.51
CA VAL A 62 -0.70 8.11 19.77
C VAL A 62 0.11 7.35 18.73
N GLN A 63 0.35 7.97 17.58
CA GLN A 63 1.22 7.45 16.54
C GLN A 63 2.65 7.25 17.07
N ASN A 64 3.28 6.15 16.67
CA ASN A 64 4.71 5.93 16.89
C ASN A 64 5.43 5.99 15.54
N ASP A 65 6.16 7.07 15.30
CA ASP A 65 6.82 7.34 14.02
C ASP A 65 7.83 6.27 13.63
N ASN A 66 8.45 5.60 14.61
CA ASN A 66 9.40 4.50 14.37
C ASN A 66 8.73 3.24 13.81
N LEU A 67 7.41 3.15 13.91
CA LEU A 67 6.63 2.01 13.41
C LEU A 67 5.90 2.34 12.11
N LEU A 68 6.02 3.56 11.57
CA LEU A 68 5.35 3.90 10.31
C LEU A 68 5.84 3.00 9.19
N ARG A 69 4.91 2.56 8.35
CA ARG A 69 5.25 1.82 7.15
C ARG A 69 5.82 2.80 6.14
N THR A 70 7.07 2.59 5.77
CA THR A 70 7.75 3.32 4.70
C THR A 70 7.72 2.51 3.41
N THR A 71 7.89 3.17 2.26
CA THR A 71 8.08 2.52 0.95
C THR A 71 9.18 1.45 1.01
N GLU A 72 10.32 1.75 1.66
CA GLU A 72 11.42 0.80 1.87
C GLU A 72 10.97 -0.44 2.68
N SER A 73 10.27 -0.23 3.80
CA SER A 73 9.79 -1.36 4.62
C SER A 73 8.77 -2.22 3.87
N TYR A 74 7.89 -1.61 3.07
CA TYR A 74 6.92 -2.33 2.25
C TYR A 74 7.63 -3.19 1.20
N GLU A 75 8.57 -2.61 0.45
CA GLU A 75 9.36 -3.33 -0.56
C GLU A 75 10.17 -4.47 0.05
N LYS A 76 10.79 -4.24 1.21
CA LYS A 76 11.48 -5.29 1.98
C LYS A 76 10.54 -6.45 2.30
N HIS A 77 9.35 -6.17 2.82
CA HIS A 77 8.36 -7.22 3.14
C HIS A 77 7.82 -7.93 1.90
N CYS A 78 7.66 -7.24 0.76
CA CYS A 78 7.32 -7.88 -0.51
C CYS A 78 8.43 -8.84 -0.97
N ASN A 79 9.69 -8.43 -0.86
CA ASN A 79 10.83 -9.25 -1.22
C ASN A 79 10.96 -10.47 -0.30
N GLU A 80 10.80 -10.29 1.01
CA GLU A 80 10.78 -11.39 1.98
C GLU A 80 9.65 -12.38 1.67
N LEU A 81 8.44 -11.88 1.38
CA LEU A 81 7.30 -12.71 1.01
C LEU A 81 7.60 -13.56 -0.24
N ALA A 82 8.24 -12.99 -1.25
CA ALA A 82 8.62 -13.71 -2.47
C ALA A 82 9.63 -14.84 -2.24
N GLN A 83 10.40 -14.80 -1.13
CA GLN A 83 11.36 -15.85 -0.75
C GLN A 83 10.75 -16.92 0.17
N LEU A 84 9.56 -16.67 0.74
CA LEU A 84 8.92 -17.59 1.68
C LEU A 84 7.97 -18.54 0.93
N ASN A 85 8.25 -19.84 1.02
CA ASN A 85 7.41 -20.86 0.38
C ASN A 85 6.08 -21.12 1.11
N ASN A 86 5.97 -20.78 2.41
CA ASN A 86 4.86 -21.24 3.28
C ASN A 86 4.19 -20.14 4.12
N SER A 87 4.60 -18.87 4.03
CA SER A 87 3.94 -17.80 4.79
C SER A 87 2.83 -17.15 3.96
N PRO A 88 1.59 -17.03 4.47
CA PRO A 88 0.52 -16.35 3.74
C PRO A 88 0.72 -14.82 3.67
N HIS A 89 1.57 -14.26 4.54
CA HIS A 89 1.90 -12.84 4.56
C HIS A 89 3.18 -12.53 5.36
N VAL A 90 3.79 -11.37 5.11
CA VAL A 90 4.92 -10.82 5.87
C VAL A 90 4.55 -9.42 6.36
N TYR A 91 4.52 -9.21 7.68
CA TYR A 91 4.07 -7.93 8.29
C TYR A 91 2.77 -7.39 7.66
N GLY A 92 1.80 -8.28 7.44
CA GLY A 92 0.51 -7.95 6.83
C GLY A 92 0.52 -7.82 5.31
N VAL A 93 1.66 -7.90 4.62
CA VAL A 93 1.75 -7.90 3.15
C VAL A 93 1.47 -9.32 2.63
N LYS A 94 0.48 -9.47 1.75
CA LYS A 94 0.10 -10.73 1.08
C LYS A 94 0.52 -10.80 -0.38
N PHE A 95 0.71 -9.65 -1.03
CA PHE A 95 1.22 -9.55 -2.39
C PHE A 95 1.73 -8.13 -2.67
N LYS A 96 2.53 -7.96 -3.73
CA LYS A 96 2.98 -6.65 -4.20
C LYS A 96 1.89 -6.00 -5.06
N SER A 97 1.39 -4.84 -4.66
CA SER A 97 0.40 -4.10 -5.45
C SER A 97 1.03 -3.44 -6.68
N ALA A 98 0.36 -3.53 -7.83
CA ALA A 98 0.75 -2.83 -9.05
C ALA A 98 0.72 -1.29 -8.89
N LEU A 99 -0.09 -0.78 -7.95
CA LEU A 99 -0.10 0.66 -7.63
C LEU A 99 1.24 1.11 -7.05
N CYS A 100 1.96 0.22 -6.37
CA CYS A 100 3.29 0.52 -5.82
C CYS A 100 4.39 0.48 -6.88
N ASP A 101 4.10 0.04 -8.12
CA ASP A 101 5.05 0.08 -9.25
C ASP A 101 5.02 1.43 -9.98
N LEU A 102 4.02 2.28 -9.71
CA LEU A 102 3.95 3.64 -10.25
C LEU A 102 5.15 4.48 -9.78
N GLN A 103 5.66 5.33 -10.66
CA GLN A 103 6.86 6.12 -10.40
C GLN A 103 6.61 7.20 -9.34
N TYR A 104 5.42 7.81 -9.39
CA TYR A 104 5.11 9.00 -8.58
C TYR A 104 4.00 8.77 -7.56
N PHE A 105 3.50 7.55 -7.45
CA PHE A 105 2.53 7.16 -6.44
C PHE A 105 3.10 6.04 -5.58
N LYS A 106 3.22 6.30 -4.28
CA LYS A 106 3.49 5.30 -3.24
C LYS A 106 2.47 5.52 -2.13
N PHE A 107 1.70 4.49 -1.77
CA PHE A 107 0.64 4.66 -0.76
C PHE A 107 1.17 5.01 0.64
N CYS A 108 2.43 4.65 0.94
CA CYS A 108 3.09 5.01 2.19
C CYS A 108 3.39 6.51 2.28
N ASP A 109 3.67 7.14 1.14
CA ASP A 109 4.01 8.57 1.04
C ASP A 109 2.77 9.44 0.76
N ASN A 110 1.73 8.83 0.17
CA ASN A 110 0.45 9.45 -0.13
C ASN A 110 -0.67 8.79 0.68
N PRO A 111 -0.65 8.85 2.03
CA PRO A 111 -1.65 8.20 2.85
C PRO A 111 -3.01 8.85 2.61
N THR A 112 -3.98 8.02 2.27
CA THR A 112 -5.38 8.42 2.18
C THR A 112 -6.17 7.66 3.22
N ALA A 113 -7.12 8.37 3.82
CA ALA A 113 -8.07 7.82 4.76
C ALA A 113 -9.45 8.32 4.36
N ASP A 114 -10.45 7.49 4.59
CA ASP A 114 -11.84 7.91 4.48
C ASP A 114 -12.10 8.98 5.56
N THR A 115 -12.58 10.15 5.17
CA THR A 115 -13.17 11.11 6.10
C THR A 115 -14.54 10.57 6.51
N MET A 116 -14.54 9.77 7.57
CA MET A 116 -15.75 9.26 8.22
C MET A 116 -16.58 10.39 8.83
#